data_AF-G7N1F7-F1
#
_entry.id   AF-G7N1F7-F1
#
_cell.length_a   1.000
_cell.length_b   1.000
_cell.length_c   1.000
_cell.angle_alpha   90.00
_cell.angle_beta   90.00
_cell.angle_gamma   90.00
#
_symmetry.space_group_name_H-M   'P 1'
#
loop_
_entity.id
_entity.type
_entity.pdbx_description
1 polymer ?
#
loop_
_entity_poly.entity_id
_entity_poly.type
_entity_poly.pdbx_seq_one_letter_code
_entity_poly.pdbx_strand_id
1 'polypeptide(L)'
;KATRLDTLGLYQDRLQMASTRLRLCTTLYQAPERAEDKAIMAIEQAKKATPKDSVRKKRALLVNAGLALAPDTFQIVLDSENEAKGCRSTSRTRTHLFCLPDSFHSWACAAGRLGVSSFGFSVSRIQIWAELAKVARKQGVWDVCRTASRFCLLYDNVKVKKS
;
A
#
# COMPACT_ATOMS: atom_id res chain seq x y z
N LYS A 1 3.11 -7.86 35.97
CA LYS A 1 2.31 -8.24 37.17
C LYS A 1 2.95 -9.45 37.87
N ALA A 2 3.23 -10.56 37.17
CA ALA A 2 3.90 -11.74 37.74
C ALA A 2 5.33 -11.49 38.28
N THR A 3 6.12 -10.63 37.64
CA THR A 3 7.47 -10.23 38.12
C THR A 3 7.49 -9.51 39.46
N ARG A 4 6.36 -8.94 39.91
CA ARG A 4 6.24 -8.27 41.21
C ARG A 4 5.81 -9.21 42.34
N LEU A 5 5.41 -10.44 42.01
CA LEU A 5 4.96 -11.45 42.96
C LEU A 5 6.09 -12.43 43.34
N ASP A 6 7.22 -12.38 42.64
CA ASP A 6 8.39 -13.18 42.94
C ASP A 6 9.24 -12.45 44.00
N THR A 7 8.84 -12.61 45.27
CA THR A 7 9.49 -11.96 46.43
C THR A 7 10.86 -12.54 46.75
N LEU A 8 11.16 -13.76 46.29
CA LEU A 8 12.42 -14.49 46.52
C LEU A 8 13.36 -14.46 45.31
N GLY A 9 12.94 -13.92 44.16
CA GLY A 9 13.76 -13.78 42.95
C GLY A 9 14.13 -15.10 42.26
N LEU A 10 13.58 -16.24 42.71
CA LEU A 10 13.95 -17.58 42.25
C LEU A 10 13.49 -17.87 40.82
N TYR A 11 12.50 -17.14 40.32
CA TYR A 11 11.90 -17.36 39.00
C TYR A 11 12.12 -16.20 38.04
N GLN A 12 12.93 -15.22 38.43
CA GLN A 12 13.10 -13.97 37.69
C GLN A 12 13.55 -14.20 36.24
N ASP A 13 14.52 -15.08 36.01
CA ASP A 13 15.00 -15.44 34.66
C ASP A 13 13.95 -16.15 33.83
N ARG A 14 13.20 -17.10 34.42
CA ARG A 14 12.10 -17.79 33.72
C ARG A 14 10.97 -16.83 33.38
N LEU A 15 10.62 -15.91 34.27
CA LEU A 15 9.60 -14.90 34.07
C LEU A 15 10.02 -13.88 33.00
N GLN A 16 11.28 -13.46 33.00
CA GLN A 16 11.84 -12.62 31.94
C GLN A 16 11.82 -13.32 30.60
N MET A 17 12.28 -14.57 30.52
CA MET A 17 12.28 -15.36 29.29
C MET A 17 10.87 -15.58 28.74
N ALA A 18 9.91 -15.93 29.61
CA ALA A 18 8.50 -16.08 29.23
C ALA A 18 7.89 -14.74 28.78
N SER A 19 8.19 -13.65 29.47
CA SER A 19 7.73 -12.30 29.10
C SER A 19 8.32 -11.84 27.76
N THR A 20 9.61 -12.07 27.52
CA THR A 20 10.28 -11.76 26.26
C THR A 20 9.69 -12.60 25.13
N ARG A 21 9.49 -13.91 25.36
CA ARG A 21 8.87 -14.79 24.39
C ARG A 21 7.43 -14.37 24.06
N LEU A 22 6.63 -14.04 25.07
CA LEU A 22 5.28 -13.51 24.86
C LEU A 22 5.30 -12.18 24.12
N ARG A 23 6.18 -11.23 24.48
CA ARG A 23 6.34 -9.97 23.73
C ARG A 23 6.66 -10.22 22.26
N LEU A 24 7.64 -11.08 21.98
CA LEU A 24 8.01 -11.43 20.61
C LEU A 24 6.85 -12.07 19.86
N CYS A 25 6.12 -13.01 20.48
CA CYS A 25 4.91 -13.58 19.91
C CYS A 25 3.85 -12.50 19.62
N THR A 26 3.62 -11.57 20.55
CA THR A 26 2.67 -10.47 20.36
C THR A 26 3.10 -9.54 19.22
N THR A 27 4.39 -9.20 19.10
CA THR A 27 4.89 -8.36 18.00
C THR A 27 4.67 -9.01 16.63
N LEU A 28 4.75 -10.35 16.54
CA LEU A 28 4.48 -11.08 15.29
C LEU A 28 3.01 -11.03 14.85
N TYR A 29 2.08 -10.81 15.79
CA TYR A 29 0.64 -10.73 15.54
C TYR A 29 0.07 -9.31 15.70
N GLN A 30 0.89 -8.31 16.01
CA GLN A 30 0.45 -6.92 16.04
C GLN A 30 0.13 -6.48 14.60
N ALA A 31 -1.15 -6.21 14.36
CA ALA A 31 -1.56 -5.52 13.14
C ALA A 31 -0.99 -4.10 13.19
N PRO A 32 -0.25 -3.64 12.16
CA PRO A 32 0.30 -2.30 12.18
C PRO A 32 -0.81 -1.26 12.26
N GLU A 33 -0.69 -0.27 13.16
CA GLU A 33 -1.66 0.83 13.26
C GLU A 33 -1.58 1.77 12.04
N ARG A 34 -0.38 1.95 11.47
CA ARG A 34 -0.16 2.85 10.33
C ARG A 34 -0.54 2.18 9.01
N ALA A 35 -1.23 2.96 8.18
CA ALA A 35 -1.66 2.57 6.83
C ALA A 35 -0.49 2.12 5.94
N GLU A 36 0.66 2.79 6.06
CA GLU A 36 1.88 2.48 5.31
C GLU A 36 2.43 1.09 5.62
N ASP A 37 2.47 0.72 6.89
CA ASP A 37 2.99 -0.57 7.34
C ASP A 37 2.06 -1.73 6.91
N LYS A 38 0.73 -1.50 6.92
CA LYS A 38 -0.25 -2.44 6.35
C LYS A 38 0.00 -2.67 4.85
N ALA A 39 0.28 -1.60 4.11
CA ALA A 39 0.58 -1.68 2.69
C ALA A 39 1.88 -2.43 2.41
N ILE A 40 2.95 -2.16 3.18
CA ILE A 40 4.23 -2.87 3.07
C ILE A 40 4.05 -4.36 3.36
N MET A 41 3.33 -4.71 4.43
CA MET A 41 3.06 -6.12 4.75
C MET A 41 2.31 -6.83 3.61
N ALA A 42 1.29 -6.20 3.03
CA ALA A 42 0.54 -6.77 1.91
C ALA A 42 1.40 -6.93 0.65
N ILE A 43 2.30 -5.98 0.38
CA ILE A 43 3.28 -6.07 -0.72
C ILE A 43 4.27 -7.21 -0.47
N GLU A 44 4.80 -7.34 0.73
CA GLU A 44 5.73 -8.43 1.10
C GLU A 44 5.04 -9.80 1.04
N GLN A 45 3.78 -9.90 1.45
CA GLN A 45 2.96 -11.10 1.26
C GLN A 45 2.80 -11.43 -0.23
N ALA A 46 2.55 -10.43 -1.08
CA ALA A 46 2.45 -10.61 -2.52
C ALA A 46 3.80 -11.00 -3.15
N LYS A 47 4.95 -10.57 -2.59
CA LYS A 47 6.29 -11.03 -3.02
C LYS A 47 6.54 -12.50 -2.65
N LYS A 48 6.15 -12.90 -1.44
CA LYS A 48 6.32 -14.27 -0.93
C LYS A 48 5.30 -15.26 -1.47
N ALA A 49 4.21 -14.78 -2.10
CA ALA A 49 3.20 -15.62 -2.72
C ALA A 49 3.85 -16.54 -3.77
N THR A 50 3.65 -17.84 -3.59
CA THR A 50 4.25 -18.88 -4.43
C THR A 50 3.73 -18.76 -5.88
N PRO A 51 4.45 -19.29 -6.88
CA PRO A 51 3.94 -19.35 -8.25
C PRO A 51 2.65 -20.19 -8.36
N LYS A 52 2.38 -21.04 -7.36
CA LYS A 52 1.15 -21.85 -7.24
C LYS A 52 -0.08 -21.03 -6.82
N ASP A 53 0.13 -19.85 -6.24
CA ASP A 53 -0.96 -18.96 -5.86
C ASP A 53 -1.61 -18.33 -7.08
N SER A 54 -2.93 -18.46 -7.19
CA SER A 54 -3.70 -17.89 -8.28
C SER A 54 -3.47 -16.38 -8.43
N VAL A 55 -3.47 -15.90 -9.67
CA VAL A 55 -3.38 -14.47 -10.00
C VAL A 55 -4.41 -13.66 -9.22
N ARG A 56 -5.60 -14.23 -8.96
CA ARG A 56 -6.68 -13.62 -8.17
C ARG A 56 -6.26 -13.34 -6.71
N LYS A 57 -5.58 -14.28 -6.05
CA LYS A 57 -5.07 -14.10 -4.68
C LYS A 57 -3.97 -13.04 -4.63
N LYS A 58 -3.03 -13.08 -5.58
CA LYS A 58 -1.95 -12.08 -5.70
C LYS A 58 -2.52 -10.68 -5.94
N ARG A 59 -3.51 -10.56 -6.83
CA ARG A 59 -4.24 -9.32 -7.07
C ARG A 59 -4.92 -8.81 -5.81
N ALA A 60 -5.64 -9.65 -5.07
CA ALA A 60 -6.31 -9.23 -3.85
C ALA A 60 -5.34 -8.63 -2.81
N LEU A 61 -4.16 -9.24 -2.62
CA LEU A 61 -3.13 -8.69 -1.73
C LEU A 61 -2.62 -7.32 -2.19
N LEU A 62 -2.38 -7.15 -3.48
CA LEU A 62 -1.90 -5.89 -4.05
C LEU A 62 -2.99 -4.79 -4.05
N VAL A 63 -4.26 -5.16 -4.22
CA VAL A 63 -5.38 -4.23 -4.08
C VAL A 63 -5.53 -3.79 -2.63
N ASN A 64 -5.44 -4.71 -1.66
CA ASN A 64 -5.47 -4.38 -0.24
C ASN A 64 -4.32 -3.43 0.15
N ALA A 65 -3.14 -3.58 -0.46
CA ALA A 65 -2.03 -2.65 -0.26
C ALA A 65 -2.38 -1.23 -0.75
N GLY A 66 -3.00 -1.10 -1.93
CA GLY A 66 -3.43 0.19 -2.47
C GLY A 66 -4.57 0.83 -1.66
N LEU A 67 -5.54 0.03 -1.21
CA LEU A 67 -6.63 0.50 -0.34
C LEU A 67 -6.12 0.96 1.03
N ALA A 68 -5.09 0.31 1.59
CA ALA A 68 -4.47 0.77 2.82
C ALA A 68 -3.86 2.17 2.66
N LEU A 69 -3.26 2.47 1.50
CA LEU A 69 -2.64 3.79 1.22
C LEU A 69 -3.65 4.88 0.87
N ALA A 70 -4.75 4.53 0.20
CA ALA A 70 -5.76 5.47 -0.27
C ALA A 70 -7.14 4.78 -0.41
N PRO A 71 -7.88 4.58 0.70
CA PRO A 71 -9.11 3.78 0.70
C PRO A 71 -10.21 4.37 -0.19
N ASP A 72 -10.37 5.70 -0.19
CA ASP A 72 -11.47 6.36 -0.89
C ASP A 72 -11.22 6.55 -2.39
N THR A 73 -9.95 6.64 -2.80
CA THR A 73 -9.60 7.02 -4.19
C THR A 73 -8.99 5.89 -4.98
N PHE A 74 -8.33 4.93 -4.34
CA PHE A 74 -7.65 3.85 -5.05
C PHE A 74 -8.63 2.97 -5.83
N GLN A 75 -9.76 2.59 -5.22
CA GLN A 75 -10.76 1.73 -5.84
C GLN A 75 -11.38 2.39 -7.08
N ILE A 76 -11.72 3.68 -6.97
CA ILE A 76 -12.30 4.46 -8.07
C ILE A 76 -11.36 4.50 -9.28
N VAL A 77 -10.05 4.75 -9.05
CA VAL A 77 -9.05 4.78 -10.13
C VAL A 77 -8.84 3.39 -10.71
N LEU A 78 -8.79 2.37 -9.87
CA LEU A 78 -8.62 0.99 -10.31
C LEU A 78 -9.78 0.51 -11.18
N ASP A 79 -11.02 0.84 -10.80
CA ASP A 79 -12.21 0.48 -11.55
C ASP A 79 -12.26 1.23 -12.88
N SER A 80 -11.90 2.53 -12.90
CA SER A 80 -11.79 3.28 -14.16
C SER A 80 -10.76 2.70 -15.14
N GLU A 81 -9.66 2.14 -14.64
CA GLU A 81 -8.64 1.44 -15.44
C GLU A 81 -9.13 0.11 -16.03
N ASN A 82 -10.15 -0.48 -15.42
CA ASN A 82 -10.78 -1.70 -15.90
C ASN A 82 -11.92 -1.40 -16.87
N GLU A 83 -12.73 -0.36 -16.63
CA GLU A 83 -13.78 0.07 -17.57
C GLU A 83 -13.18 0.54 -18.91
N ALA A 84 -12.03 1.22 -18.89
CA ALA A 84 -11.29 1.58 -20.10
C ALA A 84 -10.83 0.37 -20.94
N LYS A 85 -10.83 -0.86 -20.38
CA LYS A 85 -10.56 -2.10 -21.12
C LYS A 85 -11.76 -2.63 -21.89
N GLY A 86 -12.99 -2.27 -21.52
CA GLY A 86 -14.23 -2.65 -22.20
C GLY A 86 -14.44 -1.91 -23.53
N CYS A 87 -13.85 -0.73 -23.68
CA CYS A 87 -13.94 0.11 -24.88
C CYS A 87 -12.77 -0.13 -25.87
N ARG A 88 -12.39 -1.40 -26.11
CA ARG A 88 -11.23 -1.75 -26.98
C ARG A 88 -11.61 -2.26 -28.37
N SER A 89 -12.88 -2.24 -28.75
CA SER A 89 -13.30 -2.35 -30.14
C SER A 89 -13.60 -0.95 -30.68
N THR A 90 -12.88 -0.55 -31.73
CA THR A 90 -13.04 0.72 -32.47
C THR A 90 -12.38 1.94 -31.82
N SER A 91 -11.05 2.02 -31.92
CA SER A 91 -10.40 3.08 -32.71
C SER A 91 -8.89 2.98 -32.53
N ARG A 92 -8.23 2.44 -33.55
CA ARG A 92 -6.80 2.62 -33.80
C ARG A 92 -6.58 4.13 -33.99
N THR A 93 -5.53 4.68 -33.40
CA THR A 93 -5.14 6.11 -33.41
C THR A 93 -5.99 7.07 -32.58
N ARG A 94 -5.68 7.18 -31.28
CA ARG A 94 -5.39 8.44 -30.58
C ARG A 94 -5.00 8.13 -29.15
N THR A 95 -4.22 9.02 -28.57
CA THR A 95 -3.75 9.04 -27.18
C THR A 95 -4.89 8.77 -26.18
N HIS A 96 -5.13 7.52 -25.81
CA HIS A 96 -5.89 7.16 -24.59
C HIS A 96 -5.01 7.27 -23.32
N LEU A 97 -3.85 7.91 -23.46
CA LEU A 97 -3.05 8.39 -22.36
C LEU A 97 -3.87 9.47 -21.62
N PHE A 98 -4.38 9.13 -20.43
CA PHE A 98 -4.84 10.06 -19.39
C PHE A 98 -6.30 10.58 -19.45
N CYS A 99 -7.31 9.73 -19.62
CA CYS A 99 -8.59 10.03 -18.95
C CYS A 99 -8.47 9.64 -17.48
N LEU A 100 -8.09 10.62 -16.65
CA LEU A 100 -8.20 10.53 -15.20
C LEU A 100 -9.69 10.65 -14.87
N PRO A 101 -10.27 9.83 -13.99
CA PRO A 101 -11.65 10.04 -13.57
C PRO A 101 -11.77 11.46 -12.98
N ASP A 102 -12.87 12.16 -13.26
CA ASP A 102 -13.10 13.54 -12.79
C ASP A 102 -12.93 13.66 -11.27
N SER A 103 -13.31 12.61 -10.54
CA SER A 103 -13.11 12.45 -9.10
C SER A 103 -11.64 12.36 -8.68
N PHE A 104 -10.78 11.73 -9.49
CA PHE A 104 -9.33 11.68 -9.24
C PHE A 104 -8.63 12.97 -9.63
N HIS A 105 -9.06 13.64 -10.70
CA HIS A 105 -8.59 14.99 -11.01
C HIS A 105 -8.97 15.96 -9.88
N SER A 106 -10.21 15.89 -9.39
CA SER A 106 -10.69 16.65 -8.22
C SER A 106 -9.89 16.31 -6.95
N TRP A 107 -9.67 15.03 -6.64
CA TRP A 107 -8.82 14.63 -5.51
C TRP A 107 -7.37 15.09 -5.67
N ALA A 108 -6.76 14.94 -6.84
CA ALA A 108 -5.39 15.38 -7.09
C ALA A 108 -5.26 16.90 -6.96
N CYS A 109 -6.26 17.65 -7.45
CA CYS A 109 -6.34 19.08 -7.26
C CYS A 109 -6.60 19.46 -5.79
N ALA A 110 -7.42 18.71 -5.06
CA ALA A 110 -7.68 18.92 -3.64
C ALA A 110 -6.45 18.59 -2.78
N ALA A 111 -5.74 17.50 -3.06
CA ALA A 111 -4.49 17.12 -2.42
C ALA A 111 -3.36 18.12 -2.73
N GLY A 112 -3.33 18.67 -3.94
CA GLY A 112 -2.45 19.76 -4.33
C GLY A 112 -2.78 21.10 -3.65
N ARG A 113 -4.07 21.38 -3.40
CA ARG A 113 -4.55 22.58 -2.70
C ARG A 113 -4.44 22.50 -1.18
N LEU A 114 -4.57 21.30 -0.59
CA LEU A 114 -4.55 21.08 0.86
C LEU A 114 -3.15 21.08 1.46
N GLY A 115 -2.11 21.38 0.68
CA GLY A 115 -0.76 21.61 1.19
C GLY A 115 -0.38 20.60 2.28
N VAL A 116 -0.50 19.29 2.00
CA VAL A 116 -0.32 18.25 3.02
C VAL A 116 1.07 18.38 3.63
N SER A 117 1.08 19.05 4.79
CA SER A 117 2.22 19.31 5.67
C SER A 117 2.53 18.01 6.40
N SER A 118 3.07 17.06 5.66
CA SER A 118 3.54 15.78 6.17
C SER A 118 4.83 15.47 5.46
N PHE A 119 5.82 16.34 5.64
CA PHE A 119 7.12 16.35 4.98
C PHE A 119 7.85 14.99 5.07
N GLY A 120 7.58 14.19 6.12
CA GLY A 120 8.09 12.82 6.27
C GLY A 120 7.21 11.68 5.73
N PHE A 121 5.92 11.93 5.47
CA PHE A 121 5.00 10.88 5.00
C PHE A 121 4.97 10.77 3.47
N SER A 122 5.26 11.85 2.74
CA SER A 122 5.19 11.87 1.28
C SER A 122 6.29 11.03 0.62
N VAL A 123 7.53 11.08 1.12
CA VAL A 123 8.66 10.31 0.54
C VAL A 123 8.47 8.81 0.75
N SER A 124 8.14 8.40 1.98
CA SER A 124 7.88 6.99 2.30
C SER A 124 6.67 6.46 1.52
N ARG A 125 5.61 7.26 1.38
CA ARG A 125 4.41 6.85 0.61
C ARG A 125 4.70 6.70 -0.89
N ILE A 126 5.53 7.58 -1.48
CA ILE A 126 5.99 7.43 -2.88
C ILE A 126 6.78 6.13 -3.06
N GLN A 127 7.68 5.82 -2.14
CA GLN A 127 8.47 4.58 -2.19
C GLN A 127 7.58 3.34 -2.10
N ILE A 128 6.54 3.37 -1.25
CA ILE A 128 5.58 2.26 -1.14
C ILE A 128 4.76 2.12 -2.43
N TRP A 129 4.30 3.22 -3.05
CA TRP A 129 3.62 3.15 -4.35
C TRP A 129 4.54 2.62 -5.46
N ALA A 130 5.82 3.02 -5.46
CA ALA A 130 6.81 2.54 -6.41
C ALA A 130 7.08 1.03 -6.26
N GLU A 131 7.23 0.55 -5.02
CA GLU A 131 7.38 -0.87 -4.74
C GLU A 131 6.10 -1.66 -5.07
N LEU A 132 4.90 -1.11 -4.81
CA LEU A 132 3.64 -1.72 -5.21
C LEU A 132 3.56 -1.89 -6.73
N ALA A 133 3.91 -0.86 -7.50
CA ALA A 133 3.92 -0.92 -8.97
C ALA A 133 4.90 -1.99 -9.47
N LYS A 134 6.10 -2.04 -8.90
CA LYS A 134 7.15 -3.00 -9.24
C LYS A 134 6.72 -4.44 -8.96
N VAL A 135 6.12 -4.71 -7.80
CA VAL A 135 5.64 -6.05 -7.44
C VAL A 135 4.43 -6.45 -8.28
N ALA A 136 3.50 -5.54 -8.51
CA ALA A 136 2.34 -5.79 -9.36
C ALA A 136 2.76 -6.17 -10.79
N ARG A 137 3.76 -5.48 -11.35
CA ARG A 137 4.36 -5.84 -12.65
C ARG A 137 4.95 -7.24 -12.65
N LYS A 138 5.74 -7.58 -11.63
CA LYS A 138 6.35 -8.91 -11.50
C LYS A 138 5.32 -10.04 -11.36
N GLN A 139 4.19 -9.76 -10.71
CA GLN A 139 3.12 -10.74 -10.50
C GLN A 139 2.06 -10.77 -11.62
N GLY A 140 2.22 -9.98 -12.69
CA GLY A 140 1.29 -9.93 -13.82
C GLY A 140 -0.02 -9.18 -13.57
N VAL A 141 -0.08 -8.37 -12.51
CA VAL A 141 -1.27 -7.59 -12.11
C VAL A 141 -1.16 -6.17 -12.70
N TRP A 142 -1.47 -6.06 -13.99
CA TRP A 142 -1.22 -4.85 -14.79
C TRP A 142 -2.17 -3.67 -14.52
N ASP A 143 -3.37 -3.92 -14.01
CA ASP A 143 -4.33 -2.91 -13.55
C ASP A 143 -3.81 -2.19 -12.29
N VAL A 144 -3.36 -2.95 -11.29
CA VAL A 144 -2.76 -2.39 -10.08
C VAL A 144 -1.45 -1.67 -10.37
N CYS A 145 -0.61 -2.22 -11.27
CA CYS A 145 0.64 -1.56 -11.69
C CYS A 145 0.38 -0.16 -12.28
N ARG A 146 -0.55 -0.04 -13.24
CA ARG A 146 -0.87 1.25 -13.88
C ARG A 146 -1.47 2.25 -12.87
N THR A 147 -2.35 1.77 -12.00
CA THR A 147 -2.94 2.58 -10.93
C THR A 147 -1.87 3.11 -10.00
N ALA A 148 -0.99 2.25 -9.46
CA ALA A 148 0.10 2.64 -8.58
C ALA A 148 1.09 3.61 -9.23
N SER A 149 1.45 3.39 -10.51
CA SER A 149 2.31 4.32 -11.26
C SER A 149 1.72 5.72 -11.40
N ARG A 150 0.39 5.86 -11.51
CA ARG A 150 -0.27 7.18 -11.53
C ARG A 150 -0.15 7.90 -10.19
N PHE A 151 -0.33 7.17 -9.09
CA PHE A 151 -0.09 7.74 -7.77
C PHE A 151 1.35 8.22 -7.62
N CYS A 152 2.36 7.44 -8.07
CA CYS A 152 3.76 7.89 -8.06
C CYS A 152 3.95 9.25 -8.79
N LEU A 153 3.43 9.37 -10.01
CA LEU A 153 3.58 10.59 -10.82
C LEU A 153 2.91 11.81 -10.20
N LEU A 154 1.73 11.64 -9.57
CA LEU A 154 1.08 12.75 -8.88
C LEU A 154 1.90 13.26 -7.71
N TYR A 155 2.47 12.36 -6.91
CA TYR A 155 3.29 12.75 -5.78
C TYR A 155 4.61 13.41 -6.20
N ASP A 156 5.19 13.03 -7.35
CA ASP A 156 6.37 13.71 -7.91
C ASP A 156 6.04 15.14 -8.38
N ASN A 157 4.88 15.38 -9.00
CA ASN A 157 4.46 16.72 -9.41
C ASN A 157 4.21 17.68 -8.24
N VAL A 158 3.77 17.16 -7.08
CA VAL A 158 3.61 17.96 -5.85
C VAL A 158 4.96 18.46 -5.32
N LYS A 159 6.07 17.78 -5.63
CA LYS A 159 7.42 18.26 -5.28
C LYS A 159 7.85 19.44 -6.16
N VAL A 160 7.52 19.41 -7.45
CA VAL A 160 7.97 20.41 -8.44
C VAL A 160 7.23 21.75 -8.30
N LYS A 161 5.95 21.75 -7.89
CA LYS A 161 5.15 22.98 -7.68
C LYS A 161 5.52 23.80 -6.43
N LYS A 162 6.53 23.38 -5.66
CA LYS A 162 6.97 24.06 -4.42
C LYS A 162 8.34 24.76 -4.58
N SER A 163 8.83 24.93 -5.81
CA SER A 163 10.04 25.71 -6.12
C SER A 163 9.69 27.06 -6.72
#